data_AF-A0A642PK21-F1
#
_entry.id   AF-A0A642PK21-F1
#
_cell.length_a   1.000
_cell.length_b   1.000
_cell.length_c   1.000
_cell.angle_alpha   90.00
_cell.angle_beta   90.00
_cell.angle_gamma   90.00
#
_symmetry.space_group_name_H-M   'P 1'
#
loop_
_entity.id
_entity.type
_entity.pdbx_description
1 polymer ?
#
loop_
_entity_poly.entity_id
_entity_poly.type
_entity_poly.pdbx_seq_one_letter_code
_entity_poly.pdbx_strand_id
1 'polypeptide(L)'
;MATIITDLKETFRRGNIYIQLIYINVAVFILTTLTEVMFQLFNRSIAGVFEWLELPASVLRFILQPWSLLTYMFMHAGFMHILFNMLWLYW
;
A
#
# COMPACT_ATOMS: atom_id res chain seq x y z
N MET A 1 -10.64 14.51 -25.30
CA MET A 1 -9.22 14.24 -24.97
C MET A 1 -9.03 14.28 -23.45
N ALA A 2 -9.58 13.26 -22.76
CA ALA A 2 -9.38 12.94 -21.35
C ALA A 2 -9.69 11.43 -21.15
N THR A 3 -9.21 10.61 -22.08
CA THR A 3 -9.60 9.20 -22.22
C THR A 3 -8.99 8.36 -21.10
N ILE A 4 -7.70 8.53 -20.79
CA ILE A 4 -6.98 7.69 -19.82
C ILE A 4 -7.61 7.69 -18.42
N ILE A 5 -7.96 8.87 -17.89
CA ILE A 5 -8.59 8.98 -16.55
C ILE A 5 -10.00 8.35 -16.56
N THR A 6 -10.73 8.51 -17.66
CA THR A 6 -12.08 7.97 -17.82
C THR A 6 -12.04 6.45 -17.97
N ASP A 7 -11.09 5.92 -18.73
CA ASP A 7 -10.86 4.50 -18.96
C ASP A 7 -10.38 3.80 -17.68
N LEU A 8 -9.50 4.43 -16.90
CA LEU A 8 -9.08 3.98 -15.57
C LEU A 8 -10.27 3.89 -14.61
N LYS A 9 -11.10 4.95 -14.58
CA LYS A 9 -12.28 5.00 -13.72
C LYS A 9 -13.33 3.97 -14.14
N GLU A 10 -13.51 3.75 -15.43
CA GLU A 10 -14.43 2.75 -15.95
C GLU A 10 -13.93 1.32 -15.65
N THR A 11 -12.63 1.07 -15.84
CA THR A 11 -11.98 -0.21 -15.51
C THR A 11 -12.03 -0.49 -14.01
N PHE A 12 -11.89 0.52 -13.16
CA PHE A 12 -12.08 0.37 -11.71
C PHE A 12 -13.54 0.08 -11.35
N ARG A 13 -14.50 0.72 -12.03
CA ARG A 13 -15.94 0.55 -11.75
C ARG A 13 -16.52 -0.76 -12.30
N ARG A 14 -16.01 -1.23 -13.45
CA ARG A 14 -16.41 -2.49 -14.10
C ARG A 14 -15.53 -3.68 -13.69
N GLY A 15 -14.33 -3.41 -13.20
CA GLY A 15 -13.36 -4.40 -12.80
C GLY A 15 -13.80 -5.17 -11.56
N ASN A 16 -13.41 -6.44 -11.52
CA ASN A 16 -13.66 -7.31 -10.39
C ASN A 16 -12.91 -6.80 -9.13
N ILE A 17 -13.31 -7.27 -7.94
CA ILE A 17 -12.77 -6.84 -6.64
C ILE A 17 -11.23 -6.90 -6.60
N TYR A 18 -10.61 -7.89 -7.23
CA TYR A 18 -9.14 -8.00 -7.27
C TYR A 18 -8.47 -6.86 -8.05
N ILE A 19 -9.07 -6.36 -9.14
CA ILE A 19 -8.55 -5.20 -9.89
C ILE A 19 -8.58 -3.97 -9.01
N GLN A 20 -9.67 -3.74 -8.27
CA GLN A 20 -9.77 -2.61 -7.35
C GLN A 20 -8.71 -2.68 -6.24
N LEU A 21 -8.47 -3.87 -5.69
CA LEU A 21 -7.42 -4.09 -4.70
C LEU A 21 -6.03 -3.81 -5.27
N ILE A 22 -5.76 -4.18 -6.53
CA ILE A 22 -4.48 -3.86 -7.19
C ILE A 22 -4.28 -2.34 -7.25
N TYR A 23 -5.28 -1.59 -7.71
CA TYR A 23 -5.21 -0.13 -7.76
C TYR A 23 -4.96 0.50 -6.39
N ILE A 24 -5.67 0.03 -5.36
CA ILE A 24 -5.51 0.55 -4.00
C ILE A 24 -4.11 0.27 -3.47
N ASN A 25 -3.59 -0.96 -3.62
CA ASN A 25 -2.25 -1.31 -3.16
C ASN A 25 -1.16 -0.48 -3.85
N VAL A 26 -1.26 -0.31 -5.17
CA VAL A 26 -0.31 0.51 -5.94
C VAL A 26 -0.38 1.98 -5.49
N ALA A 27 -1.58 2.52 -5.29
CA ALA A 27 -1.75 3.89 -4.81
C ALA A 27 -1.15 4.10 -3.42
N VAL A 28 -1.41 3.19 -2.48
CA VAL A 28 -0.86 3.24 -1.12
C VAL A 28 0.67 3.17 -1.17
N PHE A 29 1.24 2.24 -1.94
CA PHE A 29 2.70 2.12 -2.07
C PHE A 29 3.37 3.38 -2.63
N ILE A 30 2.75 4.03 -3.63
CA ILE A 30 3.27 5.29 -4.17
C ILE A 30 3.25 6.38 -3.09
N LEU A 31 2.15 6.50 -2.35
CA LEU A 31 2.02 7.51 -1.29
C LEU A 31 3.01 7.28 -0.15
N THR A 32 3.19 6.04 0.30
CA THR A 32 4.13 5.72 1.38
C THR A 32 5.57 5.95 0.93
N THR A 33 5.95 5.48 -0.26
CA THR A 33 7.30 5.66 -0.82
C THR A 33 7.61 7.13 -1.07
N LEU A 34 6.66 7.89 -1.62
CA LEU A 34 6.85 9.32 -1.87
C LEU A 34 7.02 10.07 -0.55
N THR A 35 6.21 9.75 0.46
CA THR A 35 6.35 10.32 1.80
C THR A 35 7.72 9.98 2.38
N GLU A 36 8.16 8.73 2.30
CA GLU A 36 9.48 8.31 2.78
C GLU A 36 10.62 9.09 2.13
N VAL A 37 10.62 9.16 0.80
CA VAL A 37 11.63 9.92 0.05
C VAL A 37 11.60 11.40 0.47
N MET A 38 10.43 12.02 0.57
CA MET A 38 10.31 13.41 1.02
C MET A 38 10.91 13.62 2.42
N PHE A 39 10.65 12.75 3.39
CA PHE A 39 11.23 12.86 4.73
C PHE A 39 12.74 12.57 4.75
N GLN A 40 13.21 11.62 3.94
CA GLN A 40 14.64 11.34 3.78
C GLN A 40 15.40 12.57 3.25
N LEU A 41 14.80 13.36 2.34
CA LEU A 41 15.40 14.63 1.88
C LEU A 41 15.62 15.64 3.02
N PHE A 42 14.82 15.60 4.08
CA PHE A 42 14.99 16.42 5.28
C PHE A 42 15.85 15.73 6.37
N ASN A 43 16.51 14.62 6.04
CA ASN A 43 17.27 13.79 6.97
C ASN A 43 16.44 13.32 8.18
N ARG A 44 15.13 13.09 7.96
CA ARG A 44 14.19 12.55 8.95
C ARG A 44 13.78 11.15 8.53
N SER A 45 13.77 10.23 9.48
CA SER A 45 13.25 8.88 9.27
C SER A 45 11.79 8.80 9.69
N ILE A 46 10.97 8.17 8.85
CA ILE A 46 9.59 7.80 9.18
C ILE A 46 9.45 6.30 9.50
N ALA A 47 10.57 5.60 9.75
CA ALA A 47 10.57 4.17 10.07
C ALA A 47 9.64 3.82 11.24
N GLY A 48 9.57 4.67 12.27
CA GLY A 48 8.65 4.46 13.40
C GLY A 48 7.16 4.54 13.02
N VAL A 49 6.80 5.27 11.96
CA VAL A 49 5.43 5.31 11.44
C VAL A 49 5.13 4.03 10.67
N PHE A 50 6.09 3.54 9.88
CA PHE A 50 5.98 2.25 9.20
C PHE A 50 5.81 1.09 10.19
N GLU A 51 6.62 1.04 11.26
CA GLU A 51 6.49 0.03 12.32
C GLU A 51 5.11 0.00 12.98
N TRP A 52 4.41 1.14 13.02
CA TRP A 52 3.08 1.25 13.62
C TRP A 52 1.94 0.81 12.69
N LEU A 53 2.19 0.82 11.39
CA LEU A 53 1.29 0.32 10.35
C LEU A 53 1.55 -1.15 10.02
N GLU A 54 2.71 -1.67 10.40
CA GLU A 54 3.08 -3.07 10.26
C GLU A 54 2.49 -3.95 11.38
N LEU A 55 2.31 -5.24 11.07
CA LEU A 55 1.83 -6.22 12.03
C LEU A 55 2.96 -6.53 13.04
N PRO A 56 2.78 -6.25 14.34
CA PRO A 56 3.83 -6.50 15.32
C PRO A 56 3.89 -8.00 15.63
N ALA A 57 5.09 -8.54 15.80
CA ALA A 57 5.26 -9.94 16.18
C ALA A 57 4.75 -10.26 17.61
N SER A 58 4.65 -9.24 18.47
CA SER A 58 4.16 -9.39 19.84
C SER A 58 2.64 -9.22 19.91
N VAL A 59 1.95 -10.23 20.44
CA VAL A 59 0.49 -10.22 20.66
C VAL A 59 0.06 -9.08 21.59
N LEU A 60 0.88 -8.73 22.59
CA LEU A 60 0.58 -7.62 23.49
C LEU A 60 0.60 -6.27 22.76
N ARG A 61 1.57 -6.07 21.86
CA ARG A 61 1.62 -4.88 21.00
C ARG A 61 0.47 -4.87 20.01
N PHE A 62 0.14 -6.03 19.45
CA PHE A 62 -0.97 -6.19 18.52
C PHE A 62 -2.32 -5.71 19.09
N ILE A 63 -2.62 -6.03 20.36
CA ILE A 63 -3.85 -5.58 21.04
C ILE A 63 -3.93 -4.04 21.10
N LEU A 64 -2.79 -3.37 21.18
CA LEU A 64 -2.70 -1.91 21.20
C LEU A 64 -2.77 -1.27 19.80
N GLN A 65 -2.60 -2.07 18.73
CA GLN A 65 -2.68 -1.62 17.34
C GLN A 65 -3.56 -2.54 16.48
N PRO A 66 -4.86 -2.71 16.78
CA PRO A 66 -5.72 -3.66 16.06
C PRO A 66 -5.86 -3.34 14.56
N TRP A 67 -5.65 -2.08 14.16
CA TRP A 67 -5.63 -1.67 12.75
C TRP A 67 -4.50 -2.33 11.95
N SER A 68 -3.45 -2.83 12.61
CA SER A 68 -2.31 -3.48 11.94
C SER A 68 -2.71 -4.72 11.16
N LEU A 69 -3.86 -5.36 11.45
CA LEU A 69 -4.39 -6.43 10.59
C LEU A 69 -4.71 -5.94 9.18
N LEU A 70 -5.30 -4.75 9.08
CA LEU A 70 -5.73 -4.18 7.82
C LEU A 70 -4.59 -3.42 7.15
N THR A 71 -3.88 -2.58 7.90
CA THR A 71 -2.82 -1.72 7.32
C THR A 71 -1.67 -2.55 6.78
N TYR A 72 -1.29 -3.64 7.47
CA TYR A 72 -0.23 -4.55 7.01
C TYR A 72 -0.48 -5.11 5.60
N MET A 73 -1.74 -5.36 5.22
CA MET A 73 -2.06 -5.87 3.88
C MET A 73 -1.65 -4.92 2.75
N PHE A 74 -1.53 -3.63 3.04
CA PHE A 74 -1.15 -2.59 2.08
C PHE A 74 0.30 -2.12 2.24
N MET A 75 0.99 -2.52 3.31
CA MET A 75 2.39 -2.17 3.55
C MET A 75 3.32 -3.07 2.72
N HIS A 76 4.14 -2.45 1.87
CA HIS A 76 5.08 -3.17 1.03
C HIS A 76 6.50 -2.64 1.22
N ALA A 77 7.40 -3.49 1.73
CA ALA A 77 8.80 -3.15 2.01
C ALA A 77 9.69 -2.92 0.76
N GLY A 78 9.13 -2.97 -0.45
CA GLY A 78 9.91 -2.70 -1.67
C GLY A 78 9.16 -2.97 -2.96
N PHE A 79 9.72 -2.47 -4.07
CA PHE A 79 9.11 -2.56 -5.40
C PHE A 79 8.87 -4.01 -5.85
N MET A 80 9.85 -4.90 -5.66
CA MET A 80 9.70 -6.31 -6.05
C MET A 80 8.60 -7.01 -5.25
N HIS A 81 8.42 -6.66 -3.98
CA HIS A 81 7.40 -7.25 -3.13
C HIS A 81 5.98 -6.91 -3.64
N ILE A 82 5.71 -5.61 -3.90
CA ILE A 82 4.43 -5.21 -4.47
C ILE A 82 4.21 -5.78 -5.88
N LEU A 83 5.25 -5.80 -6.72
CA LEU A 83 5.14 -6.33 -8.09
C LEU A 83 4.62 -7.77 -8.09
N PHE A 84 5.24 -8.66 -7.31
CA PHE A 84 4.80 -10.05 -7.26
C PHE A 84 3.47 -10.24 -6.56
N ASN A 85 3.13 -9.43 -5.56
CA ASN A 85 1.83 -9.47 -4.90
C ASN A 85 0.69 -9.15 -5.89
N MET A 86 0.87 -8.10 -6.70
CA MET A 86 -0.11 -7.73 -7.71
C MET A 86 -0.21 -8.74 -8.86
N LEU A 87 0.91 -9.35 -9.27
CA LEU A 87 0.90 -10.43 -10.25
C LEU A 87 0.12 -11.66 -9.74
N TRP A 88 0.30 -12.01 -8.46
CA TRP A 88 -0.44 -13.11 -7.85
C TRP A 88 -1.93 -12.81 -7.70
N LEU A 89 -2.30 -11.56 -7.40
CA LEU A 89 -3.71 -11.15 -7.32
C LEU A 89 -4.41 -11.11 -8.69
N TYR A 90 -3.64 -10.94 -9.77
CA TYR A 90 -4.18 -10.85 -11.12
C TYR A 90 -4.45 -12.22 -11.78
N TRP A 91 -3.71 -13.26 -11.38
CA TRP A 91 -3.76 -14.60 -11.96
C TRP A 91 -4.63 -15.54 -11.13
#